data_AF-A0A085ERV3-F1
#
_entry.id   AF-A0A085ERV3-F1
#
_cell.length_a   1.000
_cell.length_b   1.000
_cell.length_c   1.000
_cell.angle_alpha   90.00
_cell.angle_beta   90.00
_cell.angle_gamma   90.00
#
_symmetry.space_group_name_H-M   'P 1'
#
loop_
_entity.id
_entity.type
_entity.pdbx_description
1 polymer ?
#
loop_
_entity_poly.entity_id
_entity_poly.type
_entity_poly.pdbx_seq_one_letter_code
_entity_poly.pdbx_strand_id
1 'polypeptide(L)'
;MGRQSKLTEAQWEAIGKRLLQGESSSALAREFGVSKSTISGRFSERVQNVKDAANQIVAAERALSKLNISEQIAARSLADDLKAISEHLAGAARFGAATAHRLSGIAHNKAAEIDDAAPLTDKSREALTNIAALTKMANDASEIGLNLLKANKETIEDLNKRDTEQASPANPARGTVFKIVRPT
;
A
#
# COMPACT_ATOMS: atom_id res chain seq x y z
N MET A 1 28.04 -10.14 -11.07
CA MET A 1 27.73 -8.94 -11.88
C MET A 1 26.38 -9.17 -12.55
N GLY A 2 25.34 -8.47 -12.08
CA GLY A 2 23.95 -8.68 -12.52
C GLY A 2 23.79 -8.39 -14.02
N ARG A 3 23.06 -9.26 -14.73
CA ARG A 3 22.80 -9.16 -16.17
C ARG A 3 22.14 -7.82 -16.49
N GLN A 4 22.77 -7.01 -17.34
CA GLN A 4 22.20 -5.75 -17.80
C GLN A 4 20.86 -5.99 -18.51
N SER A 5 19.85 -5.20 -18.15
CA SER A 5 18.56 -5.16 -18.84
C SER A 5 18.79 -4.88 -20.33
N LYS A 6 18.19 -5.68 -21.22
CA LYS A 6 18.25 -5.47 -22.68
C LYS A 6 17.58 -4.17 -23.15
N LEU A 7 16.71 -3.59 -22.32
CA LEU A 7 15.92 -2.41 -22.65
C LEU A 7 16.17 -1.27 -21.67
N THR A 8 16.09 -0.04 -22.17
CA THR A 8 16.15 1.19 -21.38
C THR A 8 14.82 1.48 -20.69
N GLU A 9 14.82 2.34 -19.67
CA GLU A 9 13.59 2.72 -18.97
C GLU A 9 12.57 3.40 -19.89
N ALA A 10 13.03 4.21 -20.84
CA ALA A 10 12.17 4.83 -21.85
C ALA A 10 11.51 3.79 -22.78
N GLN A 11 12.22 2.72 -23.15
CA GLN A 11 11.63 1.62 -23.93
C GLN A 11 10.59 0.86 -23.12
N TRP A 12 10.84 0.64 -21.83
CA TRP A 12 9.86 0.04 -20.93
C TRP A 12 8.61 0.90 -20.75
N GLU A 13 8.77 2.21 -20.63
CA GLU A 13 7.64 3.14 -20.57
C GLU A 13 6.81 3.11 -21.86
N ALA A 14 7.46 3.09 -23.03
CA ALA A 14 6.80 2.97 -24.33
C ALA A 14 5.97 1.67 -24.45
N ILE A 15 6.54 0.54 -24.02
CA ILE A 15 5.83 -0.76 -23.96
C ILE A 15 4.60 -0.64 -23.04
N GLY A 16 4.75 -0.02 -21.86
CA GLY A 16 3.66 0.18 -20.91
C GLY A 16 2.50 1.02 -21.50
N LYS A 17 2.83 2.12 -22.19
CA LYS A 17 1.83 2.98 -22.85
C LYS A 17 1.06 2.24 -23.94
N ARG A 18 1.76 1.45 -24.77
CA ARG A 18 1.15 0.67 -25.86
C ARG A 18 0.29 -0.49 -25.33
N LEU A 19 0.68 -1.12 -24.23
CA LEU A 19 -0.16 -2.10 -23.54
C LEU A 19 -1.47 -1.50 -23.02
N LEU A 20 -1.43 -0.27 -22.51
CA LEU A 20 -2.64 0.45 -22.07
C LEU A 20 -3.55 0.83 -23.25
N GLN A 21 -2.99 1.06 -24.42
CA GLN A 21 -3.72 1.29 -25.67
C GLN A 21 -4.34 0.00 -26.25
N GLY A 22 -4.12 -1.15 -25.64
CA GLY A 22 -4.72 -2.43 -26.03
C GLY A 22 -3.86 -3.27 -26.98
N GLU A 23 -2.60 -2.90 -27.23
CA GLU A 23 -1.71 -3.73 -28.02
C GLU A 23 -1.35 -5.04 -27.30
N SER A 24 -1.16 -6.11 -28.07
CA SER A 24 -0.85 -7.42 -27.49
C SER A 24 0.60 -7.48 -26.98
N SER A 25 0.78 -8.03 -25.77
CA SER A 25 2.12 -8.28 -25.20
C SER A 25 2.98 -9.19 -26.08
N SER A 26 2.37 -10.05 -26.89
CA SER A 26 3.06 -10.89 -27.87
C SER A 26 3.64 -10.08 -29.05
N ALA A 27 2.94 -9.05 -29.51
CA ALA A 27 3.44 -8.17 -30.57
C ALA A 27 4.60 -7.30 -30.08
N LEU A 28 4.45 -6.70 -28.90
CA LEU A 28 5.49 -5.88 -28.27
C LEU A 28 6.73 -6.71 -27.91
N ALA A 29 6.56 -7.97 -27.49
CA ALA A 29 7.68 -8.89 -27.25
C ALA A 29 8.54 -9.12 -28.50
N ARG A 30 7.90 -9.30 -29.67
CA ARG A 30 8.58 -9.49 -30.96
C ARG A 30 9.32 -8.23 -31.40
N GLU A 31 8.70 -7.07 -31.24
CA GLU A 31 9.26 -5.78 -31.65
C GLU A 31 10.47 -5.37 -30.80
N PHE A 32 10.40 -5.54 -29.49
CA PHE A 32 11.46 -5.13 -28.57
C PHE A 32 12.47 -6.25 -28.24
N GLY A 33 12.34 -7.42 -28.86
CA GLY A 33 13.29 -8.53 -28.70
C GLY A 33 13.35 -9.13 -27.27
N VAL A 34 12.23 -9.10 -26.55
CA VAL A 34 12.08 -9.61 -25.17
C VAL A 34 11.01 -10.70 -25.12
N SER A 35 11.03 -11.55 -24.08
CA SER A 35 9.99 -12.56 -23.94
C SER A 35 8.66 -11.94 -23.49
N LYS A 36 7.55 -12.55 -23.91
CA LYS A 36 6.21 -12.19 -23.43
C LYS A 36 6.11 -12.30 -21.90
N SER A 37 6.79 -13.28 -21.29
CA SER A 37 6.82 -13.43 -19.83
C SER A 37 7.50 -12.26 -19.12
N THR A 38 8.57 -11.70 -19.68
CA THR A 38 9.22 -10.50 -19.11
C THR A 38 8.28 -9.28 -19.14
N ILE A 39 7.57 -9.08 -20.25
CA ILE A 39 6.58 -8.00 -20.35
C ILE A 39 5.41 -8.25 -19.38
N SER A 40 4.87 -9.47 -19.37
CA SER A 40 3.74 -9.82 -18.51
C SER A 40 4.09 -9.72 -17.02
N GLY A 41 5.27 -10.17 -16.59
CA GLY A 41 5.70 -10.06 -15.19
C GLY A 41 5.83 -8.60 -14.75
N ARG A 42 6.39 -7.73 -15.61
CA ARG A 42 6.61 -6.32 -15.25
C ARG A 42 5.34 -5.46 -15.32
N PHE A 43 4.43 -5.75 -16.25
CA PHE A 43 3.30 -4.87 -16.54
C PHE A 43 1.93 -5.43 -16.16
N SER A 44 1.79 -6.72 -15.82
CA SER A 44 0.46 -7.28 -15.52
C SER A 44 -0.25 -6.53 -14.41
N GLU A 45 0.38 -6.39 -13.24
CA GLU A 45 -0.23 -5.68 -12.10
C GLU A 45 -0.32 -4.17 -12.33
N ARG A 46 0.73 -3.54 -12.85
CA ARG A 46 0.72 -2.09 -13.14
C ARG A 46 -0.37 -1.70 -14.15
N VAL A 47 -0.48 -2.43 -15.26
CA VAL A 47 -1.50 -2.18 -16.29
C VAL A 47 -2.89 -2.46 -15.74
N GLN A 48 -3.04 -3.50 -14.91
CA GLN A 48 -4.31 -3.80 -14.25
C GLN A 48 -4.73 -2.66 -13.32
N ASN A 49 -3.85 -2.22 -12.43
CA ASN A 49 -4.11 -1.11 -11.49
C ASN A 49 -4.49 0.20 -12.23
N VAL A 50 -3.80 0.51 -13.33
CA VAL A 50 -4.12 1.69 -14.14
C VAL A 50 -5.50 1.55 -14.81
N LYS A 51 -5.85 0.36 -15.31
CA LYS A 51 -7.17 0.09 -15.89
C LYS A 51 -8.27 0.19 -14.83
N ASP A 52 -8.03 -0.34 -13.63
CA ASP A 52 -9.00 -0.30 -12.54
C ASP A 52 -9.26 1.14 -12.08
N ALA A 53 -8.19 1.94 -11.91
CA ALA A 53 -8.31 3.36 -11.63
C ALA A 53 -9.05 4.12 -12.75
N ALA A 54 -8.72 3.85 -14.02
CA ALA A 54 -9.40 4.47 -15.16
C ALA A 54 -10.90 4.13 -15.18
N ASN A 55 -11.26 2.87 -14.91
CA ASN A 55 -12.64 2.42 -14.81
C ASN A 55 -13.38 3.13 -13.66
N GLN A 56 -12.74 3.33 -12.51
CA GLN A 56 -13.32 4.08 -11.39
C GLN A 56 -13.57 5.55 -11.74
N ILE A 57 -12.63 6.21 -12.44
CA ILE A 57 -12.80 7.59 -12.92
C ILE A 57 -13.99 7.68 -13.87
N VAL A 58 -14.07 6.80 -14.87
CA VAL A 58 -15.20 6.78 -15.82
C VAL A 58 -16.52 6.51 -15.10
N ALA A 59 -16.54 5.61 -14.13
CA ALA A 59 -17.73 5.34 -13.32
C ALA A 59 -18.17 6.57 -12.51
N ALA A 60 -17.23 7.28 -11.89
CA ALA A 60 -17.48 8.50 -11.14
C ALA A 60 -18.00 9.63 -12.05
N GLU A 61 -17.39 9.83 -13.22
CA GLU A 61 -17.86 10.82 -14.21
C GLU A 61 -19.27 10.54 -14.71
N ARG A 62 -19.59 9.26 -14.98
CA ARG A 62 -20.95 8.83 -15.35
C ARG A 62 -21.95 9.00 -14.23
N ALA A 63 -21.53 8.91 -12.97
CA ALA A 63 -22.39 9.18 -11.82
C ALA A 63 -22.64 10.68 -11.69
N LEU A 64 -21.60 11.50 -11.81
CA LEU A 64 -21.69 12.97 -11.78
C LEU A 64 -22.56 13.52 -12.92
N SER A 65 -22.46 12.97 -14.13
CA SER A 65 -23.23 13.46 -15.29
C SER A 65 -24.74 13.24 -15.16
N LYS A 66 -25.18 12.36 -14.26
CA LYS A 66 -26.60 12.13 -13.95
C LYS A 66 -27.18 13.17 -12.99
N LEU A 67 -26.32 13.95 -12.33
CA LEU A 67 -26.70 14.96 -11.35
C LEU A 67 -26.90 16.32 -12.04
N ASN A 68 -27.71 17.19 -11.43
CA ASN A 68 -27.81 18.58 -11.88
C ASN A 68 -26.54 19.39 -11.53
N ILE A 69 -26.37 20.59 -12.10
CA ILE A 69 -25.14 21.40 -11.93
C ILE A 69 -24.86 21.70 -10.44
N SER A 70 -25.89 22.03 -9.65
CA SER A 70 -25.72 22.33 -8.23
C SER A 70 -25.27 21.10 -7.43
N GLU A 71 -25.84 19.93 -7.72
CA GLU A 71 -25.45 18.65 -7.12
C GLU A 71 -24.04 18.23 -7.53
N GLN A 72 -23.62 18.49 -8.78
CA GLN A 72 -22.26 18.23 -9.23
C GLN A 72 -21.22 19.08 -8.47
N ILE A 73 -21.54 20.35 -8.21
CA ILE A 73 -20.68 21.23 -7.41
C ILE A 73 -20.59 20.70 -5.97
N ALA A 74 -21.73 20.37 -5.35
CA ALA A 74 -21.77 19.83 -4.00
C ALA A 74 -20.97 18.51 -3.86
N ALA A 75 -21.10 17.61 -4.83
CA ALA A 75 -20.36 16.34 -4.84
C ALA A 75 -18.84 16.56 -4.96
N ARG A 76 -18.39 17.53 -5.77
CA ARG A 76 -16.97 17.89 -5.90
C ARG A 76 -16.44 18.53 -4.61
N SER A 77 -17.17 19.48 -4.05
CA SER A 77 -16.81 20.11 -2.77
C SER A 77 -16.69 19.07 -1.65
N LEU A 78 -17.65 18.15 -1.53
CA LEU A 78 -17.57 17.06 -0.55
C LEU A 78 -16.34 16.16 -0.78
N ALA A 79 -16.03 15.83 -2.03
CA ALA A 79 -14.84 15.04 -2.35
C ALA A 79 -13.55 15.75 -1.96
N ASP A 80 -13.48 17.07 -2.12
CA ASP A 80 -12.32 17.87 -1.72
C ASP A 80 -12.22 17.99 -0.19
N ASP A 81 -13.34 18.16 0.51
CA ASP A 81 -13.39 18.14 1.98
C ASP A 81 -12.90 16.79 2.54
N LEU A 82 -13.33 15.67 1.94
CA LEU A 82 -12.87 14.33 2.35
C LEU A 82 -11.35 14.13 2.16
N LYS A 83 -10.76 14.70 1.10
CA LYS A 83 -9.31 14.70 0.91
C LYS A 83 -8.62 15.53 1.99
N ALA A 84 -9.10 16.74 2.25
CA ALA A 84 -8.55 17.62 3.28
C ALA A 84 -8.62 16.99 4.68
N ILE A 85 -9.75 16.34 5.02
CA ILE A 85 -9.90 15.58 6.27
C ILE A 85 -8.86 14.46 6.33
N SER A 86 -8.64 13.73 5.23
CA SER A 86 -7.64 12.66 5.17
C SER A 86 -6.21 13.19 5.40
N GLU A 87 -5.87 14.34 4.81
CA GLU A 87 -4.59 15.01 5.02
C GLU A 87 -4.42 15.48 6.48
N HIS A 88 -5.46 16.09 7.05
CA HIS A 88 -5.46 16.49 8.46
C HIS A 88 -5.33 15.30 9.41
N LEU A 89 -6.00 14.18 9.11
CA LEU A 89 -5.91 12.95 9.91
C LEU A 89 -4.50 12.35 9.84
N ALA A 90 -3.88 12.36 8.66
CA ALA A 90 -2.47 11.96 8.51
C ALA A 90 -1.52 12.91 9.26
N GLY A 91 -1.79 14.22 9.25
CA GLY A 91 -1.07 15.21 10.05
C GLY A 91 -1.22 14.98 11.56
N ALA A 92 -2.46 14.76 12.02
CA ALA A 92 -2.77 14.44 13.40
C ALA A 92 -2.09 13.15 13.85
N ALA A 93 -2.05 12.11 13.00
CA ALA A 93 -1.32 10.89 13.27
C ALA A 93 0.19 11.12 13.45
N ARG A 94 0.81 11.99 12.64
CA ARG A 94 2.22 12.36 12.81
C ARG A 94 2.48 13.06 14.14
N PHE A 95 1.63 14.03 14.50
CA PHE A 95 1.75 14.72 15.79
C PHE A 95 1.46 13.80 16.98
N GLY A 96 0.48 12.90 16.83
CA GLY A 96 0.14 11.88 17.80
C GLY A 96 1.29 10.91 18.06
N ALA A 97 1.89 10.37 16.99
CA ALA A 97 3.07 9.51 17.08
C ALA A 97 4.28 10.22 17.72
N ALA A 98 4.53 11.48 17.36
CA ALA A 98 5.60 12.27 17.97
C ALA A 98 5.34 12.53 19.48
N THR A 99 4.09 12.85 19.83
CA THR A 99 3.66 13.03 21.21
C THR A 99 3.82 11.73 22.00
N ALA A 100 3.36 10.61 21.44
CA ALA A 100 3.48 9.30 22.06
C ALA A 100 4.92 8.89 22.29
N HIS A 101 5.80 9.10 21.30
CA HIS A 101 7.23 8.85 21.43
C HIS A 101 7.83 9.68 22.56
N ARG A 102 7.51 10.97 22.62
CA ARG A 102 8.00 11.87 23.67
C ARG A 102 7.50 11.45 25.06
N LEU A 103 6.21 11.16 25.20
CA LEU A 103 5.60 10.70 26.47
C LEU A 103 6.21 9.38 26.93
N SER A 104 6.45 8.44 26.00
CA SER A 104 7.12 7.17 26.28
C SER A 104 8.57 7.39 26.74
N GLY A 105 9.29 8.33 26.13
CA GLY A 105 10.63 8.71 26.58
C GLY A 105 10.66 9.30 27.98
N ILE A 106 9.68 10.15 28.33
CA ILE A 106 9.55 10.69 29.69
C ILE A 106 9.21 9.58 30.69
N ALA A 107 8.28 8.68 30.34
CA ALA A 107 7.93 7.53 31.16
C ALA A 107 9.13 6.60 31.39
N HIS A 108 9.94 6.36 30.35
CA HIS A 108 11.17 5.59 30.47
C HIS A 108 12.16 6.23 31.44
N ASN A 109 12.37 7.55 31.36
CA ASN A 109 13.24 8.26 32.30
C ASN A 109 12.73 8.18 33.74
N LYS A 110 11.40 8.19 33.93
CA LYS A 110 10.77 8.02 35.26
C LYS A 110 10.98 6.62 35.85
N ALA A 111 11.21 5.60 35.02
CA ALA A 111 11.51 4.26 35.51
C ALA A 111 12.81 4.21 36.32
N ALA A 112 13.77 5.10 36.03
CA ALA A 112 15.02 5.22 36.79
C ALA A 112 14.83 5.75 38.23
N GLU A 113 13.63 6.25 38.58
CA GLU A 113 13.29 6.72 39.93
C GLU A 113 12.73 5.60 40.84
N ILE A 114 12.52 4.40 40.28
CA ILE A 114 12.03 3.23 41.01
C ILE A 114 13.19 2.56 41.77
N ASP A 115 12.94 2.20 43.03
CA ASP A 115 13.85 1.36 43.79
C ASP A 115 13.54 -0.12 43.48
N ASP A 116 14.43 -0.78 42.75
CA ASP A 116 14.23 -2.18 42.34
C ASP A 116 14.28 -3.16 43.52
N ALA A 117 14.93 -2.80 44.63
CA ALA A 117 14.97 -3.62 45.84
C ALA A 117 13.73 -3.43 46.72
N ALA A 118 13.09 -2.27 46.65
CA ALA A 118 11.86 -1.95 47.37
C ALA A 118 10.88 -1.10 46.51
N PRO A 119 10.25 -1.70 45.47
CA PRO A 119 9.48 -0.95 44.47
C PRO A 119 8.16 -0.38 44.99
N LEU A 120 7.79 -0.72 46.22
CA LEU A 120 6.57 -0.26 46.89
C LEU A 120 6.88 0.74 48.02
N THR A 121 7.97 1.48 47.94
CA THR A 121 8.11 2.72 48.73
C THR A 121 7.13 3.78 48.21
N ASP A 122 6.80 4.78 49.03
CA ASP A 122 5.90 5.87 48.61
C ASP A 122 6.42 6.58 47.34
N LYS A 123 7.74 6.80 47.26
CA LYS A 123 8.39 7.42 46.11
C LYS A 123 8.32 6.55 44.86
N SER A 124 8.55 5.23 44.97
CA SER A 124 8.44 4.31 43.83
C SER A 124 7.00 4.11 43.38
N ARG A 125 6.02 4.11 44.29
CA ARG A 125 4.59 4.10 43.94
C ARG A 125 4.17 5.34 43.14
N GLU A 126 4.68 6.51 43.52
CA GLU A 126 4.43 7.76 42.79
C GLU A 126 5.02 7.69 41.37
N ALA A 127 6.27 7.24 41.23
CA ALA A 127 6.91 7.04 39.93
C ALA A 127 6.13 6.05 39.05
N LEU A 128 5.72 4.91 39.60
CA LEU A 128 4.90 3.91 38.90
C LEU A 128 3.55 4.46 38.42
N THR A 129 2.89 5.28 39.25
CA THR A 129 1.63 5.92 38.91
C THR A 129 1.79 6.91 37.74
N ASN A 130 2.85 7.72 37.80
CA ASN A 130 3.18 8.67 36.74
C ASN A 130 3.54 7.98 35.43
N ILE A 131 4.29 6.87 35.48
CA ILE A 131 4.61 6.04 34.31
C ILE A 131 3.31 5.49 33.70
N ALA A 132 2.42 4.91 34.50
CA ALA A 132 1.16 4.37 34.01
C ALA A 132 0.30 5.44 33.31
N ALA A 133 0.22 6.65 33.88
CA ALA A 133 -0.50 7.77 33.28
C ALA A 133 0.13 8.21 31.95
N LEU A 134 1.46 8.39 31.91
CA LEU A 134 2.19 8.80 30.70
C LEU A 134 2.09 7.75 29.59
N THR A 135 2.21 6.47 29.93
CA THR A 135 2.06 5.36 28.97
C THR A 135 0.64 5.30 28.42
N LYS A 136 -0.39 5.49 29.26
CA LYS A 136 -1.77 5.57 28.78
C LYS A 136 -1.96 6.73 27.80
N MET A 137 -1.51 7.93 28.17
CA MET A 137 -1.59 9.10 27.29
C MET A 137 -0.80 8.92 25.98
N ALA A 138 0.33 8.22 26.02
CA ALA A 138 1.10 7.88 24.83
C ALA A 138 0.34 6.92 23.91
N ASN A 139 -0.34 5.92 24.47
CA ASN A 139 -1.16 4.98 23.71
C ASN A 139 -2.36 5.69 23.06
N ASP A 140 -3.05 6.55 23.81
CA ASP A 140 -4.17 7.34 23.30
C ASP A 140 -3.72 8.28 22.16
N ALA A 141 -2.57 8.94 22.33
CA ALA A 141 -1.97 9.78 21.28
C ALA A 141 -1.56 8.99 20.03
N SER A 142 -1.27 7.69 20.17
CA SER A 142 -0.88 6.82 19.05
C SER A 142 -2.06 6.24 18.27
N GLU A 143 -3.29 6.34 18.78
CA GLU A 143 -4.45 5.60 18.25
C GLU A 143 -4.70 5.88 16.77
N ILE A 144 -4.71 7.16 16.38
CA ILE A 144 -4.92 7.57 14.98
C ILE A 144 -3.83 7.00 14.08
N GLY A 145 -2.56 7.09 14.50
CA GLY A 145 -1.43 6.55 13.73
C GLY A 145 -1.46 5.03 13.61
N LEU A 146 -1.79 4.32 14.69
CA LEU A 146 -1.91 2.86 14.69
C LEU A 146 -3.07 2.39 13.81
N ASN A 147 -4.20 3.10 13.82
CA ASN A 147 -5.35 2.76 12.97
C ASN A 147 -5.02 2.99 11.49
N LEU A 148 -4.26 4.04 11.14
CA LEU A 148 -3.75 4.21 9.78
C LEU A 148 -2.76 3.12 9.37
N LEU A 149 -1.86 2.70 10.27
CA LEU A 149 -0.94 1.57 9.98
C LEU A 149 -1.71 0.26 9.78
N LYS A 150 -2.74 -0.01 10.61
CA LYS A 150 -3.61 -1.18 10.47
C LYS A 150 -4.39 -1.16 9.15
N ALA A 151 -4.97 -0.02 8.78
CA ALA A 151 -5.69 0.14 7.52
C ALA A 151 -4.79 -0.14 6.29
N ASN A 152 -3.49 0.12 6.40
CA ASN A 152 -2.53 -0.21 5.35
C ASN A 152 -1.93 -1.61 5.47
N LYS A 153 -2.07 -2.28 6.63
CA LYS A 153 -1.48 -3.59 6.90
C LYS A 153 -2.09 -4.68 6.03
N GLU A 154 -3.41 -4.70 5.87
CA GLU A 154 -4.10 -5.66 4.99
C GLU A 154 -3.62 -5.50 3.54
N THR A 155 -3.52 -4.27 3.06
CA THR A 155 -2.97 -3.94 1.74
C THR A 155 -1.52 -4.40 1.59
N ILE A 156 -0.67 -4.22 2.60
CA ILE A 156 0.75 -4.64 2.56
C ILE A 156 0.88 -6.16 2.63
N GLU A 157 0.05 -6.84 3.42
CA GLU A 157 0.03 -8.30 3.51
C GLU A 157 -0.41 -8.95 2.19
N ASP A 158 -1.41 -8.37 1.53
CA ASP A 158 -1.85 -8.82 0.21
C ASP A 158 -0.79 -8.59 -0.87
N LEU A 159 -0.08 -7.47 -0.83
CA LEU A 159 1.05 -7.21 -1.72
C LEU A 159 2.19 -8.22 -1.50
N ASN A 160 2.56 -8.49 -0.24
CA ASN A 160 3.63 -9.44 0.09
C ASN A 160 3.28 -10.89 -0.27
N LYS A 161 2.00 -11.29 -0.19
CA LYS A 161 1.53 -12.62 -0.64
C LYS A 161 1.64 -12.79 -2.16
N ARG A 162 1.29 -11.74 -2.93
CA ARG A 162 1.43 -11.77 -4.40
C ARG A 162 2.89 -11.90 -4.83
N ASP A 163 3.82 -11.22 -4.16
CA ASP A 163 5.24 -11.30 -4.47
C ASP A 163 5.84 -12.68 -4.16
N THR A 164 5.37 -13.34 -3.09
CA THR A 164 5.83 -14.69 -2.72
C THR A 164 5.25 -15.79 -3.60
N GLU A 165 4.01 -15.64 -4.08
CA GLU A 165 3.40 -16.56 -5.06
C GLU A 165 4.06 -16.42 -6.46
N GLN A 166 4.47 -15.21 -6.85
CA GLN A 166 5.21 -15.00 -8.10
C GLN A 166 6.68 -15.45 -8.03
N ALA A 167 7.27 -15.50 -6.83
CA ALA A 167 8.65 -15.93 -6.62
C ALA A 167 8.84 -17.46 -6.45
N SER A 168 7.76 -18.25 -6.38
CA SER A 168 7.86 -19.70 -6.17
C SER A 168 8.12 -20.46 -7.49
N PRO A 169 9.25 -21.17 -7.66
CA PRO A 169 9.61 -21.84 -8.93
C PRO A 169 8.85 -23.16 -9.20
N ALA A 170 7.69 -23.38 -8.59
CA ALA A 170 6.94 -24.64 -8.72
C ALA A 170 5.61 -24.46 -9.46
N ASN A 171 5.63 -24.45 -10.79
CA ASN A 171 4.48 -24.95 -11.56
C ASN A 171 4.89 -25.62 -12.89
N PRO A 172 5.24 -26.92 -12.87
CA PRO A 172 5.48 -27.71 -14.07
C PRO A 172 4.22 -28.49 -14.51
N ALA A 173 3.04 -27.85 -14.61
CA ALA A 173 1.83 -28.57 -15.02
C ALA A 173 0.89 -27.75 -15.94
N ARG A 174 1.31 -27.53 -17.19
CA ARG A 174 0.40 -27.55 -18.35
C ARG A 174 1.07 -28.28 -19.51
N GLY A 175 1.21 -29.58 -19.36
CA GLY A 175 1.40 -30.50 -20.48
C GLY A 175 0.10 -30.60 -21.27
N THR A 176 -0.04 -29.78 -22.32
CA THR A 176 -1.13 -29.94 -23.28
C THR A 176 -0.74 -31.07 -24.24
N VAL A 177 -1.26 -32.27 -23.99
CA VAL A 177 -1.13 -33.43 -24.88
C VAL A 177 -1.87 -33.14 -26.18
N PHE A 178 -1.14 -32.85 -27.26
CA PHE A 178 -1.69 -32.83 -28.61
C PHE A 178 -1.76 -34.29 -29.12
N LYS A 179 -2.95 -34.90 -29.05
CA LYS A 179 -3.24 -36.13 -29.81
C LYS A 179 -3.40 -35.75 -31.29
N ILE A 180 -2.41 -36.10 -32.11
CA ILE A 180 -2.51 -36.07 -33.57
C ILE A 180 -3.26 -37.33 -34.00
N VAL A 181 -4.51 -37.17 -34.45
CA VAL A 181 -5.25 -38.22 -35.16
C VAL A 181 -4.83 -38.15 -36.63
N ARG A 182 -4.23 -39.22 -37.16
CA ARG A 182 -3.95 -39.37 -38.60
C ARG A 182 -5.19 -39.92 -39.30
N PRO A 183 -5.64 -39.36 -40.43
CA PRO A 183 -6.53 -40.09 -41.33
C PRO A 183 -5.73 -41.05 -42.22
N THR A 184 -6.37 -42.15 -42.57
CA THR A 184 -5.94 -43.16 -43.56
C THR A 184 -6.15 -42.66 -44.97
#